data_AF-A0A6P6D8X4-F1
#
_entry.id   AF-A0A6P6D8X4-F1
#
_cell.length_a   1.000
_cell.length_b   1.000
_cell.length_c   1.000
_cell.angle_alpha   90.00
_cell.angle_beta   90.00
_cell.angle_gamma   90.00
#
_symmetry.space_group_name_H-M   'P 1'
#
loop_
_entity.id
_entity.type
_entity.pdbx_description
1 polymer ?
#
loop_
_entity_poly.entity_id
_entity_poly.type
_entity_poly.pdbx_seq_one_letter_code
_entity_poly.pdbx_strand_id
1 'polypeptide(L)'
;MMATDETSQDTMRLQFKAMQELQHRRLQKQMEAKRDKSLRLQSHAGDQEGPSGVPDDLSPLLAGEQDLQGVFQQRALEDEIQQLREELRETTDENGRLHKLLKERDFEIKHLRKKIEEDRLAFAGMAGPAGDMVATKVVELSKRNRMLVAESEGAQTRVKQLSGRIQELERELQTALARLPAQGATDAGAKPPRAPMGDSALPEIPEVKALQDRLAATNLKMSDLRNQVQAVRQELRAAHKVLASEVGEDVNVQQLLSSPGTWRGRAQQILVLQSKVRELEKQLGQSRSRSAGTACDELSVHPDPRKLSPKERNMQRIRSLERERQEGWEKLLGERDALQGELEGLRRKFEGVRSRNKVLSSEVKTLRGQMGTLAEKGRHDDELVDALMEQLKQLQETLRSLSLQEEKMHASQRCQDQKAHSEAQRSSSLVAQLQAMVAEREAKVQQLELEIRQLGMQYLQDKGASTGPSGPEVQHLRPGSARSPGSSGKHASQLGSSRAVSSLGHTLVESALTRPSLSAPQGTTPRFSDPMEQEGWQAQVAETKALWQATEVERDRLAEFVTVLQKRSACL
;
A
#
# COMPACT_ATOMS: atom_id res chain seq x y z
N MET A 1 -13.02 -7.79 31.06
CA MET A 1 -11.96 -6.75 31.12
C MET A 1 -10.63 -7.30 31.62
N MET A 2 -10.58 -8.37 32.43
CA MET A 2 -9.31 -8.97 32.90
C MET A 2 -8.56 -9.80 31.84
N ALA A 3 -9.26 -10.45 30.89
CA ALA A 3 -8.62 -11.33 29.89
C ALA A 3 -7.80 -10.60 28.81
N THR A 4 -8.11 -9.32 28.56
CA THR A 4 -7.40 -8.49 27.58
C THR A 4 -6.07 -7.96 28.13
N ASP A 5 -5.93 -7.85 29.45
CA ASP A 5 -4.69 -7.41 30.09
C ASP A 5 -3.67 -8.55 30.17
N GLU A 6 -4.09 -9.78 30.48
CA GLU A 6 -3.18 -10.94 30.51
C GLU A 6 -2.58 -11.24 29.14
N THR A 7 -3.40 -11.19 28.08
CA THR A 7 -2.92 -11.39 26.70
C THR A 7 -1.93 -10.31 26.27
N SER A 8 -2.09 -9.07 26.76
CA SER A 8 -1.13 -7.98 26.51
C SER A 8 0.19 -8.17 27.27
N GLN A 9 0.14 -8.66 28.51
CA GLN A 9 1.32 -8.94 29.33
C GLN A 9 2.12 -10.12 28.79
N ASP A 10 1.44 -11.18 28.32
CA ASP A 10 2.10 -12.33 27.72
C ASP A 10 2.76 -11.97 26.38
N THR A 11 2.12 -11.09 25.60
CA THR A 11 2.73 -10.56 24.37
C THR A 11 4.01 -9.76 24.68
N MET A 12 4.03 -8.93 25.73
CA MET A 12 5.23 -8.22 26.16
C MET A 12 6.33 -9.15 26.67
N ARG A 13 5.97 -10.21 27.41
CA ARG A 13 6.93 -11.23 27.88
C ARG A 13 7.56 -11.99 26.72
N LEU A 14 6.76 -12.36 25.71
CA LEU A 14 7.24 -12.99 24.48
C LEU A 14 8.19 -12.06 23.71
N GLN A 15 7.85 -10.77 23.58
CA GLN A 15 8.72 -9.78 22.95
C GLN A 15 10.04 -9.57 23.71
N PHE A 16 9.99 -9.54 25.04
CA PHE A 16 11.19 -9.42 25.88
C PHE A 16 12.10 -10.66 25.78
N LYS A 17 11.50 -11.85 25.76
CA LYS A 17 12.24 -13.10 25.56
C LYS A 17 12.91 -13.17 24.18
N ALA A 18 12.19 -12.79 23.12
CA ALA A 18 12.75 -12.71 21.77
C ALA A 18 13.91 -11.70 21.69
N MET A 19 13.83 -10.58 22.41
CA MET A 19 14.90 -9.60 22.50
C MET A 19 16.14 -10.15 23.21
N GLN A 20 15.97 -10.88 24.31
CA GLN A 20 17.08 -11.55 25.00
C GLN A 20 17.74 -12.61 24.13
N GLU A 21 16.96 -13.43 23.42
CA GLU A 21 17.48 -14.43 22.48
C GLU A 21 18.27 -13.79 21.34
N LEU A 22 17.80 -12.65 20.80
CA LEU A 22 18.51 -11.91 19.76
C LEU A 22 19.84 -11.35 20.26
N GLN A 23 19.87 -10.80 21.49
CA GLN A 23 21.09 -10.33 22.14
C GLN A 23 22.09 -11.47 22.35
N HIS A 24 21.62 -12.62 22.83
CA HIS A 24 22.47 -13.78 23.07
C HIS A 24 23.05 -14.34 21.76
N ARG A 25 22.22 -14.41 20.71
CA ARG A 25 22.65 -14.84 19.37
C ARG A 25 23.66 -13.88 18.73
N ARG A 26 23.52 -12.56 18.97
CA ARG A 26 24.49 -11.56 18.52
C ARG A 26 25.83 -11.73 19.24
N LEU A 27 25.82 -11.97 20.55
CA LEU A 27 27.03 -12.22 21.34
C LEU A 27 27.73 -13.51 20.89
N GLN A 28 26.97 -14.58 20.66
CA GLN A 28 27.50 -15.85 20.18
C GLN A 28 28.17 -15.71 18.81
N LYS A 29 27.54 -15.01 17.86
CA LYS A 29 28.15 -14.73 16.54
C LYS A 29 29.43 -13.91 16.65
N GLN A 30 29.52 -12.97 17.60
CA GLN A 30 30.77 -12.24 17.83
C GLN A 30 31.88 -13.14 18.39
N MET A 31 31.53 -14.08 19.26
CA MET A 31 32.49 -15.05 19.81
C MET A 31 32.98 -16.03 18.75
N GLU A 32 32.09 -16.52 17.88
CA GLU A 32 32.44 -17.36 16.73
C GLU A 32 33.33 -16.60 15.74
N ALA A 33 32.97 -15.37 15.36
CA ALA A 33 33.79 -14.55 14.47
C ALA A 33 35.19 -14.26 15.05
N LYS A 34 35.30 -14.03 16.37
CA LYS A 34 36.60 -13.89 17.05
C LYS A 34 37.40 -15.18 17.01
N ARG A 35 36.75 -16.33 17.21
CA ARG A 35 37.39 -17.66 17.15
C ARG A 35 37.90 -17.96 15.74
N ASP A 36 37.09 -17.71 14.71
CA ASP A 36 37.47 -17.91 13.31
C ASP A 36 38.62 -17.00 12.90
N LYS A 37 38.62 -15.74 13.34
CA LYS A 37 39.72 -14.81 13.10
C LYS A 37 41.01 -15.28 13.76
N SER A 38 40.92 -15.87 14.96
CA SER A 38 42.09 -16.43 15.66
C SER A 38 42.62 -17.71 15.00
N LEU A 39 41.73 -18.56 14.45
CA LEU A 39 42.11 -19.76 13.70
C LEU A 39 42.80 -19.41 12.36
N ARG A 40 42.30 -18.39 11.66
CA ARG A 40 42.93 -17.89 10.42
C ARG A 40 44.32 -17.32 10.62
N LEU A 41 44.57 -16.70 11.78
CA LEU A 41 45.91 -16.21 12.15
C LEU A 41 46.87 -17.33 12.51
N GLN A 42 46.38 -18.45 13.06
CA GLN A 42 47.20 -19.64 13.35
C GLN A 42 47.56 -20.44 12.09
N SER A 43 46.66 -20.53 11.10
CA SER A 43 46.95 -21.22 9.84
C SER A 43 48.01 -20.52 8.98
N HIS A 44 48.17 -19.20 9.12
CA HIS A 44 49.13 -18.44 8.32
C HIS A 44 50.58 -18.50 8.85
N ALA A 45 50.78 -19.00 10.07
CA ALA A 45 52.09 -19.10 10.71
C ALA A 45 52.82 -20.44 10.47
N GLY A 46 52.15 -21.42 9.82
CA GLY A 46 52.68 -22.79 9.65
C GLY A 46 53.41 -23.08 8.32
N ASP A 47 53.32 -22.19 7.33
CA ASP A 47 53.77 -22.48 5.94
C ASP A 47 55.09 -21.77 5.54
N GLN A 48 55.98 -21.49 6.49
CA GLN A 48 57.34 -21.02 6.18
C GLN A 48 58.40 -21.91 6.87
N GLU A 49 58.59 -23.13 6.37
CA GLU A 49 59.86 -23.83 6.55
C GLU A 49 60.30 -24.57 5.27
N GLY A 50 61.47 -24.18 4.78
CA GLY A 50 62.32 -24.96 3.87
C GLY A 50 62.78 -24.21 2.61
N PRO A 51 63.96 -24.52 2.04
CA PRO A 51 65.28 -24.73 2.66
C PRO A 51 66.35 -23.79 2.04
N SER A 52 67.43 -23.51 2.78
CA SER A 52 68.58 -22.71 2.30
C SER A 52 69.74 -23.62 1.86
N GLY A 53 70.32 -23.33 0.68
CA GLY A 53 71.49 -24.03 0.12
C GLY A 53 71.94 -23.48 -1.24
N VAL A 54 72.78 -22.43 -1.18
CA VAL A 54 73.69 -21.72 -2.13
C VAL A 54 74.19 -22.49 -3.40
N PRO A 55 74.88 -21.83 -4.36
CA PRO A 55 74.45 -20.90 -5.43
C PRO A 55 74.78 -21.46 -6.85
N ASP A 56 74.26 -20.86 -7.92
CA ASP A 56 75.07 -20.81 -9.15
C ASP A 56 74.70 -19.64 -10.07
N ASP A 57 75.73 -19.20 -10.77
CA ASP A 57 75.87 -17.99 -11.56
C ASP A 57 74.80 -17.74 -12.63
N LEU A 58 74.77 -16.49 -13.09
CA LEU A 58 74.17 -15.93 -14.32
C LEU A 58 72.86 -15.16 -14.14
N SER A 59 72.95 -13.82 -13.94
CA SER A 59 72.26 -12.79 -14.74
C SER A 59 72.33 -11.39 -14.10
N PRO A 60 73.25 -10.49 -14.51
CA PRO A 60 73.30 -9.10 -14.01
C PRO A 60 72.23 -8.16 -14.60
N LEU A 61 71.24 -8.67 -15.34
CA LEU A 61 70.30 -7.84 -16.10
C LEU A 61 68.87 -7.78 -15.53
N LEU A 62 68.56 -8.50 -14.43
CA LEU A 62 67.25 -8.44 -13.77
C LEU A 62 67.22 -7.59 -12.48
N ALA A 63 68.36 -7.09 -12.01
CA ALA A 63 68.44 -6.38 -10.73
C ALA A 63 67.73 -5.01 -10.74
N GLY A 64 67.68 -4.32 -11.89
CA GLY A 64 67.05 -2.99 -12.00
C GLY A 64 65.52 -3.01 -12.01
N GLU A 65 64.89 -4.09 -12.49
CA GLU A 65 63.42 -4.22 -12.53
C GLU A 65 62.85 -4.79 -11.22
N GLN A 66 63.59 -5.68 -10.55
CA GLN A 66 63.19 -6.23 -9.25
C GLN A 66 63.24 -5.17 -8.13
N ASP A 67 64.19 -4.24 -8.19
CA ASP A 67 64.30 -3.13 -7.22
C ASP A 67 63.15 -2.13 -7.36
N LEU A 68 62.74 -1.81 -8.59
CA LEU A 68 61.56 -0.97 -8.83
C LEU A 68 60.29 -1.67 -8.36
N GLN A 69 60.13 -2.96 -8.63
CA GLN A 69 58.97 -3.73 -8.19
C GLN A 69 58.88 -3.85 -6.66
N GLY A 70 60.03 -4.01 -5.97
CA GLY A 70 60.11 -3.94 -4.52
C GLY A 70 59.75 -2.57 -3.96
N VAL A 71 60.22 -1.49 -4.58
CA VAL A 71 59.87 -0.11 -4.18
C VAL A 71 58.39 0.20 -4.41
N PHE A 72 57.78 -0.29 -5.50
CA PHE A 72 56.34 -0.15 -5.75
C PHE A 72 55.50 -0.95 -4.75
N GLN A 73 55.89 -2.19 -4.44
CA GLN A 73 55.22 -3.00 -3.42
C GLN A 73 55.36 -2.39 -2.03
N GLN A 74 56.54 -1.87 -1.69
CA GLN A 74 56.77 -1.20 -0.42
C GLN A 74 55.97 0.10 -0.30
N ARG A 75 55.89 0.90 -1.37
CA ARG A 75 55.03 2.10 -1.40
C ARG A 75 53.54 1.75 -1.29
N ALA A 76 53.08 0.68 -1.97
CA ALA A 76 51.70 0.22 -1.85
C ALA A 76 51.36 -0.26 -0.42
N LEU A 77 52.29 -0.96 0.24
CA LEU A 77 52.14 -1.35 1.64
C LEU A 77 52.17 -0.15 2.58
N GLU A 78 53.01 0.85 2.33
CA GLU A 78 53.04 2.10 3.09
C GLU A 78 51.73 2.89 2.95
N ASP A 79 51.17 2.95 1.74
CA ASP A 79 49.87 3.56 1.46
C ASP A 79 48.73 2.81 2.17
N GLU A 80 48.76 1.47 2.18
CA GLU A 80 47.79 0.63 2.90
C GLU A 80 47.90 0.83 4.42
N ILE A 81 49.12 0.88 4.97
CA ILE A 81 49.35 1.19 6.39
C ILE A 81 48.83 2.59 6.72
N GLN A 82 49.00 3.56 5.81
CA GLN A 82 48.51 4.92 6.01
C GLN A 82 46.98 4.99 5.97
N GLN A 83 46.33 4.26 5.05
CA GLN A 83 44.87 4.10 5.00
C GLN A 83 44.33 3.46 6.28
N LEU A 84 44.93 2.35 6.73
CA LEU A 84 44.54 1.67 7.97
C LEU A 84 44.70 2.57 9.21
N ARG A 85 45.73 3.43 9.23
CA ARG A 85 45.91 4.42 10.30
C ARG A 85 44.84 5.51 10.27
N GLU A 86 44.42 5.94 9.09
CA GLU A 86 43.33 6.90 8.94
C GLU A 86 41.99 6.30 9.36
N GLU A 87 41.68 5.09 8.91
CA GLU A 87 40.48 4.35 9.36
C GLU A 87 40.48 4.13 10.87
N LEU A 88 41.64 3.81 11.48
CA LEU A 88 41.76 3.68 12.93
C LEU A 88 41.49 5.02 13.64
N ARG A 89 41.93 6.14 13.06
CA ARG A 89 41.66 7.49 13.58
C ARG A 89 40.18 7.81 13.52
N GLU A 90 39.56 7.64 12.35
CA GLU A 90 38.14 7.91 12.12
C GLU A 90 37.23 7.06 13.02
N THR A 91 37.54 5.76 13.15
CA THR A 91 36.79 4.88 14.05
C THR A 91 36.98 5.22 15.53
N THR A 92 38.15 5.75 15.90
CA THR A 92 38.39 6.25 17.26
C THR A 92 37.59 7.52 17.53
N ASP A 93 37.55 8.45 16.58
CA ASP A 93 36.77 9.68 16.67
C ASP A 93 35.26 9.40 16.71
N GLU A 94 34.79 8.47 15.87
CA GLU A 94 33.40 8.03 15.87
C GLU A 94 33.01 7.35 17.19
N ASN A 95 33.88 6.47 17.71
CA ASN A 95 33.69 5.92 19.05
C ASN A 95 33.63 7.05 20.10
N GLY A 96 34.49 8.07 20.01
CA GLY A 96 34.45 9.22 20.90
C GLY A 96 33.12 9.98 20.84
N ARG A 97 32.57 10.20 19.65
CA ARG A 97 31.24 10.81 19.44
C ARG A 97 30.13 9.96 20.03
N LEU A 98 30.14 8.65 19.77
CA LEU A 98 29.15 7.71 20.30
C LEU A 98 29.17 7.65 21.84
N HIS A 99 30.34 7.64 22.46
CA HIS A 99 30.46 7.68 23.92
C HIS A 99 29.91 8.97 24.53
N LYS A 100 30.08 10.13 23.87
CA LYS A 100 29.46 11.39 24.32
C LYS A 100 27.95 11.33 24.23
N LEU A 101 27.41 10.88 23.09
CA LEU A 101 25.97 10.74 22.90
C LEU A 101 25.36 9.77 23.91
N LEU A 102 26.02 8.64 24.18
CA LEU A 102 25.57 7.65 25.16
C LEU A 102 25.49 8.26 26.56
N LYS A 103 26.51 9.05 26.97
CA LYS A 103 26.47 9.78 28.24
C LYS A 103 25.29 10.76 28.31
N GLU A 104 25.03 11.52 27.24
CA GLU A 104 23.88 12.45 27.18
C GLU A 104 22.55 11.69 27.33
N ARG A 105 22.38 10.56 26.64
CA ARG A 105 21.17 9.73 26.78
C ARG A 105 21.04 9.14 28.17
N ASP A 106 22.14 8.72 28.80
CA ASP A 106 22.11 8.23 30.19
C ASP A 106 21.68 9.33 31.18
N PHE A 107 22.11 10.57 30.96
CA PHE A 107 21.63 11.71 31.75
C PHE A 107 20.14 11.98 31.52
N GLU A 108 19.67 11.94 30.28
CA GLU A 108 18.26 12.07 29.94
C GLU A 108 17.41 10.97 30.59
N ILE A 109 17.85 9.71 30.52
CA ILE A 109 17.18 8.58 31.17
C ILE A 109 17.13 8.79 32.69
N LYS A 110 18.22 9.22 33.32
CA LYS A 110 18.23 9.51 34.77
C LYS A 110 17.25 10.62 35.12
N HIS A 111 17.20 11.68 34.32
CA HIS A 111 16.26 12.79 34.52
C HIS A 111 14.81 12.34 34.37
N LEU A 112 14.49 11.58 33.31
CA LEU A 112 13.16 11.03 33.08
C LEU A 112 12.74 10.06 34.19
N ARG A 113 13.64 9.20 34.67
CA ARG A 113 13.36 8.32 35.82
C ARG A 113 13.07 9.13 37.09
N LYS A 114 13.84 10.19 37.33
CA LYS A 114 13.59 11.08 38.48
C LYS A 114 12.22 11.74 38.37
N LYS A 115 11.86 12.23 37.18
CA LYS A 115 10.54 12.83 36.91
C LYS A 115 9.41 11.82 37.11
N ILE A 116 9.57 10.59 36.61
CA ILE A 116 8.58 9.52 36.83
C ILE A 116 8.41 9.22 38.32
N GLU A 117 9.49 9.21 39.09
CA GLU A 117 9.40 8.97 40.54
C GLU A 117 8.78 10.17 41.28
N GLU A 118 9.08 11.40 40.87
CA GLU A 118 8.43 12.62 41.39
C GLU A 118 6.92 12.64 41.06
N ASP A 119 6.55 12.31 39.81
CA ASP A 119 5.15 12.18 39.38
C ASP A 119 4.45 11.03 40.11
N ARG A 120 5.14 9.90 40.31
CA ARG A 120 4.65 8.77 41.09
C ARG A 120 4.46 9.15 42.55
N LEU A 121 5.34 9.95 43.15
CA LEU A 121 5.18 10.45 44.52
C LEU A 121 4.06 11.50 44.60
N ALA A 122 3.83 12.32 43.57
CA ALA A 122 2.67 13.21 43.50
C ALA A 122 1.36 12.43 43.38
N PHE A 123 1.37 11.33 42.61
CA PHE A 123 0.21 10.44 42.45
C PHE A 123 0.00 9.53 43.67
N ALA A 124 1.09 9.04 44.28
CA ALA A 124 1.08 8.29 45.54
C ALA A 124 0.87 9.21 46.76
N GLY A 125 0.99 10.53 46.60
CA GLY A 125 0.45 11.52 47.53
C GLY A 125 -1.08 11.49 47.60
N MET A 126 -1.75 10.85 46.63
CA MET A 126 -3.13 10.40 46.75
C MET A 126 -3.26 9.03 47.43
N ALA A 127 -2.21 8.21 47.56
CA ALA A 127 -2.24 6.95 48.32
C ALA A 127 -2.15 7.20 49.85
N GLY A 128 -3.00 8.10 50.33
CA GLY A 128 -3.30 8.39 51.71
C GLY A 128 -4.80 8.72 51.85
N PRO A 129 -5.25 9.27 52.99
CA PRO A 129 -6.68 9.49 53.28
C PRO A 129 -7.46 10.24 52.18
N ALA A 130 -6.75 11.05 51.37
CA ALA A 130 -7.33 11.80 50.25
C ALA A 130 -7.66 10.94 49.02
N GLY A 131 -6.85 9.95 48.64
CA GLY A 131 -7.20 9.06 47.51
C GLY A 131 -8.15 7.94 47.91
N ASP A 132 -8.17 7.52 49.19
CA ASP A 132 -9.25 6.69 49.72
C ASP A 132 -10.60 7.42 49.64
N MET A 133 -10.62 8.74 49.86
CA MET A 133 -11.81 9.57 49.68
C MET A 133 -12.23 9.67 48.21
N VAL A 134 -11.29 9.75 47.26
CA VAL A 134 -11.60 9.73 45.82
C VAL A 134 -12.08 8.35 45.38
N ALA A 135 -11.44 7.26 45.82
CA ALA A 135 -11.84 5.89 45.49
C ALA A 135 -13.23 5.56 46.04
N THR A 136 -13.50 5.92 47.30
CA THR A 136 -14.84 5.78 47.88
C THR A 136 -15.87 6.63 47.13
N LYS A 137 -15.52 7.85 46.70
CA LYS A 137 -16.41 8.68 45.89
C LYS A 137 -16.70 8.08 44.52
N VAL A 138 -15.70 7.50 43.86
CA VAL A 138 -15.88 6.80 42.58
C VAL A 138 -16.82 5.60 42.73
N VAL A 139 -16.65 4.82 43.80
CA VAL A 139 -17.56 3.68 44.09
C VAL A 139 -18.97 4.16 44.41
N GLU A 140 -19.12 5.23 45.21
CA GLU A 140 -20.41 5.81 45.55
C GLU A 140 -21.13 6.36 44.30
N LEU A 141 -20.44 7.12 43.46
CA LEU A 141 -20.98 7.61 42.19
C LEU A 141 -21.33 6.45 41.25
N SER A 142 -20.53 5.39 41.21
CA SER A 142 -20.83 4.19 40.43
C SER A 142 -22.08 3.48 40.93
N LYS A 143 -22.29 3.38 42.25
CA LYS A 143 -23.52 2.84 42.85
C LYS A 143 -24.73 3.69 42.50
N ARG A 144 -24.63 5.03 42.63
CA ARG A 144 -25.70 5.96 42.24
C ARG A 144 -26.03 5.86 40.76
N ASN A 145 -25.03 5.72 39.90
CA ASN A 145 -25.23 5.58 38.46
C ASN A 145 -26.01 4.28 38.14
N ARG A 146 -25.66 3.16 38.77
CA ARG A 146 -26.42 1.90 38.62
C ARG A 146 -27.88 2.02 39.09
N MET A 147 -28.13 2.72 40.21
CA MET A 147 -29.51 2.94 40.69
C MET A 147 -30.31 3.81 39.72
N LEU A 148 -29.73 4.89 39.20
CA LEU A 148 -30.39 5.75 38.22
C LEU A 148 -30.70 5.01 36.92
N VAL A 149 -29.80 4.11 36.48
CA VAL A 149 -30.07 3.22 35.33
C VAL A 149 -31.27 2.33 35.60
N ALA A 150 -31.32 1.65 36.74
CA ALA A 150 -32.45 0.79 37.11
C ALA A 150 -33.78 1.57 37.22
N GLU A 151 -33.76 2.77 37.80
CA GLU A 151 -34.94 3.66 37.85
C GLU A 151 -35.39 4.09 36.46
N SER A 152 -34.45 4.43 35.57
CA SER A 152 -34.74 4.82 34.18
C SER A 152 -35.33 3.66 33.37
N GLU A 153 -34.83 2.43 33.56
CA GLU A 153 -35.38 1.22 32.95
C GLU A 153 -36.79 0.93 33.48
N GLY A 154 -37.02 1.07 34.79
CA GLY A 154 -38.35 0.96 35.40
C GLY A 154 -39.33 2.05 34.96
N ALA A 155 -38.85 3.24 34.60
CA ALA A 155 -39.66 4.27 33.98
C ALA A 155 -39.97 3.93 32.52
N GLN A 156 -38.99 3.44 31.75
CA GLN A 156 -39.20 3.00 30.36
C GLN A 156 -40.19 1.84 30.24
N THR A 157 -40.17 0.87 31.15
CA THR A 157 -41.16 -0.22 31.16
C THR A 157 -42.56 0.29 31.44
N ARG A 158 -42.73 1.20 32.40
CA ARG A 158 -44.03 1.86 32.67
C ARG A 158 -44.53 2.65 31.47
N VAL A 159 -43.65 3.40 30.80
CA VAL A 159 -44.00 4.10 29.56
C VAL A 159 -44.47 3.11 28.49
N LYS A 160 -43.75 2.00 28.28
CA LYS A 160 -44.16 0.95 27.32
C LYS A 160 -45.52 0.35 27.67
N GLN A 161 -45.78 0.06 28.94
CA GLN A 161 -47.07 -0.45 29.42
C GLN A 161 -48.20 0.54 29.15
N LEU A 162 -48.01 1.81 29.50
CA LEU A 162 -49.01 2.87 29.25
C LEU A 162 -49.22 3.10 27.74
N SER A 163 -48.16 3.09 26.94
CA SER A 163 -48.27 3.17 25.48
C SER A 163 -49.04 1.99 24.88
N GLY A 164 -48.81 0.76 25.38
CA GLY A 164 -49.60 -0.41 24.99
C GLY A 164 -51.08 -0.24 25.34
N ARG A 165 -51.38 0.24 26.55
CA ARG A 165 -52.76 0.51 26.97
C ARG A 165 -53.44 1.59 26.14
N ILE A 166 -52.71 2.64 25.75
CA ILE A 166 -53.22 3.67 24.84
C ILE A 166 -53.58 3.04 23.49
N GLN A 167 -52.71 2.21 22.91
CA GLN A 167 -52.98 1.55 21.64
C GLN A 167 -54.14 0.55 21.70
N GLU A 168 -54.34 -0.12 22.84
CA GLU A 168 -55.52 -0.96 23.08
C GLU A 168 -56.80 -0.11 23.11
N LEU A 169 -56.79 0.97 23.89
CA LEU A 169 -57.93 1.90 23.97
C LEU A 169 -58.22 2.56 22.62
N GLU A 170 -57.21 2.88 21.82
CA GLU A 170 -57.37 3.38 20.45
C GLU A 170 -58.04 2.34 19.54
N ARG A 171 -57.66 1.06 19.66
CA ARG A 171 -58.31 -0.05 18.93
C ARG A 171 -59.74 -0.31 19.42
N GLU A 172 -59.98 -0.26 20.73
CA GLU A 172 -61.31 -0.36 21.32
C GLU A 172 -62.20 0.79 20.83
N LEU A 173 -61.67 2.01 20.75
CA LEU A 173 -62.38 3.17 20.21
C LEU A 173 -62.67 3.01 18.71
N GLN A 174 -61.70 2.55 17.92
CA GLN A 174 -61.90 2.29 16.49
C GLN A 174 -62.93 1.18 16.23
N THR A 175 -62.91 0.11 17.04
CA THR A 175 -63.90 -0.97 16.95
C THR A 175 -65.27 -0.56 17.46
N ALA A 176 -65.37 0.29 18.49
CA ALA A 176 -66.62 0.90 18.93
C ALA A 176 -67.20 1.84 17.87
N LEU A 177 -66.37 2.65 17.21
CA LEU A 177 -66.76 3.49 16.08
C LEU A 177 -67.25 2.66 14.88
N ALA A 178 -66.65 1.49 14.65
CA ALA A 178 -67.09 0.55 13.61
C ALA A 178 -68.37 -0.24 13.98
N ARG A 179 -68.71 -0.34 15.28
CA ARG A 179 -69.90 -1.04 15.80
C ARG A 179 -71.14 -0.15 15.96
N LEU A 180 -71.04 1.16 15.71
CA LEU A 180 -72.19 2.06 15.71
C LEU A 180 -73.17 1.67 14.56
N PRO A 181 -74.44 1.32 14.85
CA PRO A 181 -75.43 1.10 13.83
C PRO A 181 -75.85 2.43 13.20
N ALA A 182 -75.85 2.47 11.87
CA ALA A 182 -76.54 3.51 11.11
C ALA A 182 -78.06 3.34 11.29
N GLN A 183 -78.68 4.08 12.22
CA GLN A 183 -80.11 4.40 12.14
C GLN A 183 -80.56 5.52 13.08
N GLY A 184 -81.05 6.62 12.49
CA GLY A 184 -81.82 7.67 13.19
C GLY A 184 -81.83 9.04 12.49
N ALA A 185 -82.66 9.18 11.42
CA ALA A 185 -83.46 10.33 10.95
C ALA A 185 -82.90 11.78 11.09
N THR A 186 -82.87 12.70 10.11
CA THR A 186 -83.82 13.08 9.04
C THR A 186 -83.12 14.03 8.03
N ASP A 187 -83.54 13.99 6.77
CA ASP A 187 -83.50 15.03 5.70
C ASP A 187 -82.22 15.86 5.45
N ALA A 188 -81.56 15.58 4.32
CA ALA A 188 -81.55 16.45 3.13
C ALA A 188 -80.32 16.18 2.24
N GLY A 189 -80.57 15.80 0.99
CA GLY A 189 -79.75 16.24 -0.14
C GLY A 189 -78.51 15.43 -0.54
N ALA A 190 -78.64 14.80 -1.72
CA ALA A 190 -77.59 14.40 -2.67
C ALA A 190 -76.86 13.05 -2.45
N LYS A 191 -77.31 12.08 -3.25
CA LYS A 191 -76.66 10.81 -3.61
C LYS A 191 -75.12 10.90 -3.77
N PRO A 192 -74.39 9.89 -3.31
CA PRO A 192 -73.31 9.28 -4.08
C PRO A 192 -73.82 7.99 -4.75
N PRO A 193 -73.24 7.55 -5.88
CA PRO A 193 -73.18 6.14 -6.19
C PRO A 193 -71.72 5.69 -6.05
N ARG A 194 -71.42 4.98 -4.97
CA ARG A 194 -70.39 3.94 -5.03
C ARG A 194 -71.07 2.62 -4.75
N ALA A 195 -71.29 1.89 -5.84
CA ALA A 195 -71.52 0.46 -5.84
C ALA A 195 -70.16 -0.22 -6.16
N PRO A 196 -70.00 -1.51 -5.82
CA PRO A 196 -69.01 -1.92 -4.84
C PRO A 196 -68.13 -3.08 -5.31
N MET A 197 -67.29 -3.55 -4.38
CA MET A 197 -66.64 -4.85 -4.34
C MET A 197 -65.48 -5.13 -5.30
N GLY A 198 -64.50 -5.84 -4.74
CA GLY A 198 -63.76 -6.82 -5.49
C GLY A 198 -62.35 -7.00 -4.98
N ASP A 199 -62.18 -7.91 -4.02
CA ASP A 199 -60.92 -8.63 -3.80
C ASP A 199 -60.24 -8.94 -5.14
N SER A 200 -59.00 -8.48 -5.29
CA SER A 200 -58.07 -9.09 -6.24
C SER A 200 -56.69 -9.04 -5.63
N ALA A 201 -56.16 -10.22 -5.31
CA ALA A 201 -54.77 -10.40 -5.00
C ALA A 201 -53.89 -9.89 -6.17
N LEU A 202 -52.78 -9.22 -5.82
CA LEU A 202 -51.68 -8.65 -6.65
C LEU A 202 -51.95 -7.20 -7.12
N PRO A 203 -51.04 -6.19 -7.01
CA PRO A 203 -49.67 -6.08 -6.49
C PRO A 203 -49.49 -4.86 -5.53
N GLU A 204 -50.10 -4.84 -4.34
CA GLU A 204 -50.10 -3.63 -3.49
C GLU A 204 -48.87 -3.45 -2.56
N ILE A 205 -48.01 -4.47 -2.45
CA ILE A 205 -46.87 -4.44 -1.51
C ILE A 205 -45.86 -3.30 -1.78
N PRO A 206 -45.48 -2.95 -3.03
CA PRO A 206 -44.55 -1.85 -3.28
C PRO A 206 -45.20 -0.46 -3.14
N GLU A 207 -46.46 -0.28 -3.53
CA GLU A 207 -47.15 1.02 -3.43
C GLU A 207 -47.52 1.35 -1.99
N VAL A 208 -47.99 0.36 -1.21
CA VAL A 208 -48.23 0.53 0.23
C VAL A 208 -46.93 0.83 0.97
N LYS A 209 -45.82 0.18 0.62
CA LYS A 209 -44.49 0.52 1.15
C LYS A 209 -44.04 1.93 0.75
N ALA A 210 -44.21 2.33 -0.50
CA ALA A 210 -43.89 3.68 -0.95
C ALA A 210 -44.74 4.76 -0.24
N LEU A 211 -46.01 4.48 0.01
CA LEU A 211 -46.90 5.34 0.79
C LEU A 211 -46.51 5.35 2.27
N GLN A 212 -46.08 4.23 2.84
CA GLN A 212 -45.60 4.11 4.21
C GLN A 212 -44.26 4.84 4.42
N ASP A 213 -43.33 4.73 3.47
CA ASP A 213 -42.07 5.48 3.46
C ASP A 213 -42.32 6.97 3.27
N ARG A 214 -43.28 7.35 2.42
CA ARG A 214 -43.69 8.75 2.24
C ARG A 214 -44.34 9.32 3.50
N LEU A 215 -45.14 8.53 4.21
CA LEU A 215 -45.72 8.90 5.51
C LEU A 215 -44.64 9.00 6.60
N ALA A 216 -43.67 8.10 6.62
CA ALA A 216 -42.53 8.17 7.53
C ALA A 216 -41.68 9.43 7.26
N ALA A 217 -41.42 9.74 5.99
CA ALA A 217 -40.70 10.93 5.58
C ALA A 217 -41.45 12.23 5.92
N THR A 218 -42.78 12.28 5.76
CA THR A 218 -43.57 13.45 6.19
C THR A 218 -43.66 13.58 7.71
N ASN A 219 -43.75 12.47 8.43
CA ASN A 219 -43.72 12.48 9.90
C ASN A 219 -42.35 12.94 10.44
N LEU A 220 -41.25 12.52 9.81
CA LEU A 220 -39.91 13.01 10.14
C LEU A 220 -39.81 14.52 9.90
N LYS A 221 -40.25 15.00 8.72
CA LYS A 221 -40.33 16.44 8.43
C LYS A 221 -41.20 17.21 9.42
N MET A 222 -42.32 16.64 9.86
CA MET A 222 -43.19 17.25 10.85
C MET A 222 -42.52 17.33 12.24
N SER A 223 -41.76 16.30 12.61
CA SER A 223 -40.92 16.31 13.82
C SER A 223 -39.82 17.38 13.73
N ASP A 224 -39.12 17.46 12.60
CA ASP A 224 -38.07 18.46 12.36
C ASP A 224 -38.63 19.89 12.40
N LEU A 225 -39.79 20.13 11.77
CA LEU A 225 -40.47 21.42 11.83
C LEU A 225 -40.94 21.75 13.25
N ARG A 226 -41.45 20.79 14.03
CA ARG A 226 -41.78 21.00 15.45
C ARG A 226 -40.54 21.39 16.25
N ASN A 227 -39.40 20.73 16.01
CA ASN A 227 -38.14 21.03 16.66
C ASN A 227 -37.61 22.42 16.28
N GLN A 228 -37.68 22.79 15.00
CA GLN A 228 -37.34 24.14 14.53
C GLN A 228 -38.22 25.21 15.16
N VAL A 229 -39.54 25.00 15.22
CA VAL A 229 -40.46 25.93 15.90
C VAL A 229 -40.13 26.06 17.38
N GLN A 230 -39.75 24.97 18.06
CA GLN A 230 -39.30 25.03 19.45
C GLN A 230 -37.98 25.79 19.60
N ALA A 231 -37.01 25.57 18.71
CA ALA A 231 -35.73 26.28 18.70
C ALA A 231 -35.95 27.79 18.50
N VAL A 232 -36.72 28.19 17.49
CA VAL A 232 -37.07 29.60 17.24
C VAL A 232 -37.83 30.20 18.43
N ARG A 233 -38.71 29.45 19.09
CA ARG A 233 -39.38 29.93 20.32
C ARG A 233 -38.42 30.08 21.51
N GLN A 234 -37.35 29.30 21.58
CA GLN A 234 -36.31 29.45 22.61
C GLN A 234 -35.42 30.65 22.30
N GLU A 235 -35.00 30.82 21.05
CA GLU A 235 -34.25 31.99 20.57
C GLU A 235 -35.05 33.28 20.77
N LEU A 236 -36.35 33.27 20.46
CA LEU A 236 -37.24 34.40 20.71
C LEU A 236 -37.29 34.73 22.21
N ARG A 237 -37.38 33.73 23.10
CA ARG A 237 -37.32 33.95 24.55
C ARG A 237 -35.97 34.49 25.01
N ALA A 238 -34.87 34.03 24.42
CA ALA A 238 -33.54 34.55 24.71
C ALA A 238 -33.40 36.01 24.26
N ALA A 239 -33.86 36.34 23.05
CA ALA A 239 -33.89 37.70 22.53
C ALA A 239 -34.72 38.63 23.42
N HIS A 240 -35.89 38.19 23.88
CA HIS A 240 -36.70 38.95 24.85
C HIS A 240 -35.97 39.18 26.17
N LYS A 241 -35.21 38.19 26.69
CA LYS A 241 -34.39 38.37 27.90
C LYS A 241 -33.26 39.37 27.70
N VAL A 242 -32.58 39.32 26.56
CA VAL A 242 -31.52 40.29 26.21
C VAL A 242 -32.11 41.69 26.11
N LEU A 243 -33.22 41.86 25.39
CA LEU A 243 -33.93 43.13 25.31
C LEU A 243 -34.41 43.62 26.69
N ALA A 244 -34.92 42.74 27.54
CA ALA A 244 -35.28 43.08 28.92
C ALA A 244 -34.06 43.51 29.74
N SER A 245 -32.88 42.93 29.52
CA SER A 245 -31.65 43.36 30.21
C SER A 245 -31.14 44.74 29.75
N GLU A 246 -31.40 45.10 28.48
CA GLU A 246 -31.03 46.40 27.88
C GLU A 246 -32.03 47.51 28.22
N VAL A 247 -33.31 47.17 28.33
CA VAL A 247 -34.39 48.12 28.59
C VAL A 247 -34.69 48.22 30.11
N GLY A 248 -34.52 47.13 30.86
CA GLY A 248 -34.93 47.00 32.27
C GLY A 248 -36.03 45.95 32.44
N GLU A 249 -35.99 45.17 33.52
CA GLU A 249 -36.91 44.05 33.77
C GLU A 249 -38.38 44.49 33.93
N ASP A 250 -38.62 45.76 34.27
CA ASP A 250 -39.95 46.34 34.55
C ASP A 250 -40.63 47.01 33.34
N VAL A 251 -40.02 46.96 32.15
CA VAL A 251 -40.49 47.71 30.96
C VAL A 251 -41.09 46.78 29.91
N ASN A 252 -42.38 46.94 29.62
CA ASN A 252 -43.08 46.14 28.62
C ASN A 252 -42.66 46.56 27.19
N VAL A 253 -42.07 45.63 26.44
CA VAL A 253 -41.61 45.83 25.06
C VAL A 253 -42.72 46.37 24.13
N GLN A 254 -43.98 46.01 24.36
CA GLN A 254 -45.12 46.55 23.58
C GLN A 254 -45.35 48.05 23.81
N GLN A 255 -45.04 48.56 24.99
CA GLN A 255 -45.17 49.99 25.32
C GLN A 255 -44.06 50.82 24.66
N LEU A 256 -42.85 50.26 24.50
CA LEU A 256 -41.74 50.91 23.78
C LEU A 256 -42.04 51.07 22.28
N LEU A 257 -42.65 50.04 21.68
CA LEU A 257 -43.07 50.08 20.27
C LEU A 257 -44.15 51.14 20.02
N SER A 258 -44.94 51.46 21.05
CA SER A 258 -46.02 52.46 20.98
C SER A 258 -45.53 53.90 21.18
N SER A 259 -44.26 54.11 21.59
CA SER A 259 -43.66 55.44 21.81
C SER A 259 -42.15 55.45 21.52
N PRO A 260 -41.74 55.38 20.25
CA PRO A 260 -40.37 55.07 19.83
C PRO A 260 -39.32 56.20 19.99
N GLY A 261 -39.53 57.20 20.86
CA GLY A 261 -38.63 58.35 20.96
C GLY A 261 -38.26 58.82 22.37
N THR A 262 -38.98 58.37 23.40
CA THR A 262 -38.81 58.90 24.77
C THR A 262 -37.92 58.01 25.63
N TRP A 263 -37.73 56.74 25.23
CA TRP A 263 -36.99 55.78 26.02
C TRP A 263 -35.48 55.83 25.76
N ARG A 264 -34.69 55.98 26.82
CA ARG A 264 -33.23 55.80 26.80
C ARG A 264 -32.91 54.46 27.45
N GLY A 265 -32.15 53.61 26.77
CA GLY A 265 -31.79 52.27 27.27
C GLY A 265 -31.02 52.33 28.60
N ARG A 266 -31.09 51.26 29.39
CA ARG A 266 -30.45 51.15 30.70
C ARG A 266 -28.94 51.37 30.61
N ALA A 267 -28.29 50.80 29.60
CA ALA A 267 -26.85 51.01 29.36
C ALA A 267 -26.52 52.49 29.16
N GLN A 268 -27.34 53.21 28.39
CA GLN A 268 -27.17 54.65 28.17
C GLN A 268 -27.45 55.46 29.44
N GLN A 269 -28.49 55.08 30.21
CA GLN A 269 -28.79 55.72 31.49
C GLN A 269 -27.65 55.52 32.50
N ILE A 270 -27.07 54.31 32.56
CA ILE A 270 -25.89 54.01 33.38
C ILE A 270 -24.70 54.86 32.93
N LEU A 271 -24.41 54.95 31.63
CA LEU A 271 -23.32 55.78 31.12
C LEU A 271 -23.49 57.27 31.47
N VAL A 272 -24.72 57.79 31.35
CA VAL A 272 -25.05 59.18 31.74
C VAL A 272 -24.93 59.38 33.25
N LEU A 273 -25.33 58.39 34.06
CA LEU A 273 -25.16 58.46 35.51
C LEU A 273 -23.68 58.37 35.90
N GLN A 274 -22.90 57.50 35.27
CA GLN A 274 -21.46 57.38 35.49
C GLN A 274 -20.71 58.66 35.07
N SER A 275 -21.11 59.33 33.98
CA SER A 275 -20.52 60.62 33.60
C SER A 275 -20.88 61.72 34.60
N LYS A 276 -22.14 61.76 35.07
CA LYS A 276 -22.56 62.69 36.13
C LYS A 276 -21.85 62.43 37.45
N VAL A 277 -21.67 61.17 37.85
CA VAL A 277 -20.92 60.81 39.06
C VAL A 277 -19.47 61.26 38.94
N ARG A 278 -18.80 60.98 37.82
CA ARG A 278 -17.42 61.48 37.58
C ARG A 278 -17.32 63.00 37.59
N GLU A 279 -18.30 63.70 37.01
CA GLU A 279 -18.32 65.17 37.03
C GLU A 279 -18.58 65.70 38.44
N LEU A 280 -19.49 65.10 39.21
CA LEU A 280 -19.73 65.45 40.61
C LEU A 280 -18.53 65.16 41.50
N GLU A 281 -17.86 64.02 41.30
CA GLU A 281 -16.60 63.67 41.98
C GLU A 281 -15.50 64.68 41.66
N LYS A 282 -15.39 65.09 40.38
CA LYS A 282 -14.45 66.13 39.94
C LYS A 282 -14.81 67.49 40.56
N GLN A 283 -16.08 67.86 40.59
CA GLN A 283 -16.55 69.10 41.22
C GLN A 283 -16.33 69.08 42.74
N LEU A 284 -16.49 67.94 43.40
CA LEU A 284 -16.20 67.77 44.82
C LEU A 284 -14.68 67.85 45.09
N GLY A 285 -13.85 67.25 44.24
CA GLY A 285 -12.40 67.37 44.29
C GLY A 285 -11.91 68.80 44.01
N GLN A 286 -12.57 69.52 43.12
CA GLN A 286 -12.30 70.93 42.81
C GLN A 286 -12.79 71.87 43.92
N SER A 287 -13.94 71.59 44.53
CA SER A 287 -14.46 72.34 45.68
C SER A 287 -13.54 72.14 46.90
N ARG A 288 -13.03 70.92 47.12
CA ARG A 288 -12.05 70.60 48.16
C ARG A 288 -10.67 71.25 47.93
N SER A 289 -10.30 71.53 46.69
CA SER A 289 -9.06 72.26 46.36
C SER A 289 -9.24 73.78 46.35
N ARG A 290 -10.45 74.31 46.07
CA ARG A 290 -10.77 75.73 46.25
C ARG A 290 -11.01 76.12 47.71
N SER A 291 -11.51 75.21 48.55
CA SER A 291 -11.66 75.43 49.99
C SER A 291 -10.33 75.37 50.77
N ALA A 292 -9.22 75.03 50.11
CA ALA A 292 -7.88 75.01 50.70
C ALA A 292 -7.14 76.37 50.65
N GLY A 293 -7.77 77.42 50.08
CA GLY A 293 -7.13 78.73 49.87
C GLY A 293 -7.59 79.88 50.78
N THR A 294 -8.67 79.76 51.55
CA THR A 294 -9.14 80.86 52.42
C THR A 294 -9.97 80.33 53.59
N ALA A 295 -9.26 79.76 54.58
CA ALA A 295 -9.61 79.57 56.00
C ALA A 295 -8.80 78.37 56.50
N CYS A 296 -7.49 78.55 56.59
CA CYS A 296 -6.64 77.70 57.39
C CYS A 296 -6.66 78.30 58.80
N ASP A 297 -7.64 77.90 59.61
CA ASP A 297 -7.37 77.66 61.02
C ASP A 297 -8.17 76.45 61.45
N GLU A 298 -7.46 75.50 62.06
CA GLU A 298 -7.88 74.19 62.52
C GLU A 298 -8.11 73.07 61.46
N LEU A 299 -7.32 72.00 61.65
CA LEU A 299 -7.46 70.65 61.08
C LEU A 299 -6.76 70.34 59.74
N SER A 300 -5.53 70.82 59.58
CA SER A 300 -4.50 69.97 58.98
C SER A 300 -4.15 68.86 59.96
N VAL A 301 -4.92 67.78 59.90
CA VAL A 301 -4.60 66.54 60.61
C VAL A 301 -4.56 65.46 59.54
N HIS A 302 -3.38 65.25 58.98
CA HIS A 302 -2.95 63.88 58.73
C HIS A 302 -3.04 63.21 60.11
N PRO A 303 -4.02 62.34 60.38
CA PRO A 303 -4.18 61.85 61.72
C PRO A 303 -2.98 60.97 62.01
N ASP A 304 -2.13 61.48 62.91
CA ASP A 304 -1.18 60.68 63.66
C ASP A 304 -1.93 59.39 64.05
N PRO A 305 -1.48 58.20 63.62
CA PRO A 305 -2.16 56.94 63.87
C PRO A 305 -2.51 56.73 65.35
N ARG A 306 -1.83 57.45 66.25
CA ARG A 306 -2.00 57.44 67.70
C ARG A 306 -3.19 58.26 68.21
N LYS A 307 -3.80 59.16 67.43
CA LYS A 307 -4.92 60.04 67.85
C LYS A 307 -6.29 59.77 67.19
N LEU A 308 -6.41 58.74 66.35
CA LEU A 308 -7.69 58.34 65.76
C LEU A 308 -8.63 57.74 66.80
N SER A 309 -9.91 58.14 66.74
CA SER A 309 -10.96 57.49 67.51
C SER A 309 -10.99 55.99 67.21
N PRO A 310 -11.27 55.10 68.17
CA PRO A 310 -11.42 53.67 67.93
C PRO A 310 -12.35 53.34 66.75
N LYS A 311 -13.37 54.16 66.52
CA LYS A 311 -14.30 54.06 65.39
C LYS A 311 -13.63 54.37 64.03
N GLU A 312 -12.77 55.37 63.98
CA GLU A 312 -12.07 55.77 62.74
C GLU A 312 -10.98 54.77 62.37
N ARG A 313 -10.26 54.22 63.36
CA ARG A 313 -9.31 53.10 63.15
C ARG A 313 -10.03 51.87 62.60
N ASN A 314 -11.21 51.56 63.14
CA ASN A 314 -12.02 50.44 62.66
C ASN A 314 -12.48 50.67 61.21
N MET A 315 -13.00 51.86 60.89
CA MET A 315 -13.40 52.20 59.51
C MET A 315 -12.24 52.13 58.51
N GLN A 316 -11.04 52.57 58.88
CA GLN A 316 -9.86 52.45 58.02
C GLN A 316 -9.46 50.98 57.81
N ARG A 317 -9.54 50.16 58.86
CA ARG A 317 -9.28 48.71 58.79
C ARG A 317 -10.30 47.98 57.92
N ILE A 318 -11.58 48.34 57.99
CA ILE A 318 -12.61 47.77 57.09
C ILE A 318 -12.28 48.12 55.63
N ARG A 319 -11.97 49.39 55.34
CA ARG A 319 -11.60 49.82 53.98
C ARG A 319 -10.30 49.20 53.47
N SER A 320 -9.33 48.87 54.34
CA SER A 320 -8.13 48.14 53.92
C SER A 320 -8.47 46.68 53.60
N LEU A 321 -9.25 46.02 54.45
CA LEU A 321 -9.71 44.65 54.23
C LEU A 321 -10.59 44.52 52.96
N GLU A 322 -11.46 45.50 52.69
CA GLU A 322 -12.26 45.55 51.47
C GLU A 322 -11.39 45.69 50.22
N ARG A 323 -10.36 46.56 50.26
CA ARG A 323 -9.39 46.70 49.17
C ARG A 323 -8.56 45.44 48.97
N GLU A 324 -8.01 44.86 50.03
CA GLU A 324 -7.27 43.60 49.95
C GLU A 324 -8.13 42.46 49.40
N ARG A 325 -9.41 42.40 49.81
CA ARG A 325 -10.37 41.44 49.24
C ARG A 325 -10.58 41.70 47.75
N GLN A 326 -10.79 42.95 47.35
CA GLN A 326 -11.02 43.34 45.96
C GLN A 326 -9.79 43.05 45.08
N GLU A 327 -8.59 43.43 45.53
CA GLU A 327 -7.32 43.11 44.88
C GLU A 327 -7.09 41.60 44.78
N GLY A 328 -7.47 40.84 45.81
CA GLY A 328 -7.44 39.37 45.80
C GLY A 328 -8.38 38.78 44.74
N TRP A 329 -9.61 39.31 44.63
CA TRP A 329 -10.55 38.92 43.57
C TRP A 329 -10.02 39.25 42.18
N GLU A 330 -9.43 40.43 41.98
CA GLU A 330 -8.86 40.84 40.69
C GLU A 330 -7.65 39.97 40.29
N LYS A 331 -6.78 39.62 41.25
CA LYS A 331 -5.67 38.68 41.01
C LYS A 331 -6.18 37.30 40.60
N LEU A 332 -7.13 36.73 41.35
CA LEU A 332 -7.72 35.42 41.02
C LEU A 332 -8.45 35.45 39.67
N LEU A 333 -9.10 36.56 39.33
CA LEU A 333 -9.77 36.74 38.03
C LEU A 333 -8.74 36.75 36.89
N GLY A 334 -7.63 37.48 37.07
CA GLY A 334 -6.52 37.52 36.10
C GLY A 334 -5.84 36.16 35.94
N GLU A 335 -5.61 35.43 37.03
CA GLU A 335 -5.07 34.06 37.00
C GLU A 335 -6.01 33.11 36.26
N ARG A 336 -7.33 33.19 36.52
CA ARG A 336 -8.33 32.41 35.78
C ARG A 336 -8.26 32.72 34.28
N ASP A 337 -8.21 33.98 33.89
CA ASP A 337 -8.14 34.36 32.47
C ASP A 337 -6.84 33.90 31.79
N ALA A 338 -5.71 34.01 32.49
CA ALA A 338 -4.43 33.50 32.01
C ALA A 338 -4.48 31.98 31.79
N LEU A 339 -4.96 31.23 32.79
CA LEU A 339 -5.13 29.77 32.70
C LEU A 339 -6.12 29.38 31.60
N GLN A 340 -7.19 30.13 31.42
CA GLN A 340 -8.15 29.90 30.33
C GLN A 340 -7.49 30.10 28.96
N GLY A 341 -6.70 31.16 28.79
CA GLY A 341 -5.91 31.39 27.57
C GLY A 341 -4.89 30.28 27.29
N GLU A 342 -4.21 29.78 28.33
CA GLU A 342 -3.28 28.65 28.22
C GLU A 342 -3.99 27.36 27.81
N LEU A 343 -5.15 27.05 28.41
CA LEU A 343 -5.99 25.91 28.05
C LEU A 343 -6.45 25.97 26.58
N GLU A 344 -6.90 27.14 26.13
CA GLU A 344 -7.29 27.35 24.73
C GLU A 344 -6.09 27.22 23.77
N GLY A 345 -4.92 27.70 24.18
CA GLY A 345 -3.67 27.53 23.42
C GLY A 345 -3.24 26.07 23.31
N LEU A 346 -3.30 25.32 24.41
CA LEU A 346 -3.02 23.89 24.44
C LEU A 346 -4.03 23.10 23.61
N ARG A 347 -5.32 23.46 23.67
CA ARG A 347 -6.37 22.86 22.84
C ARG A 347 -6.09 23.05 21.35
N ARG A 348 -5.72 24.26 20.93
CA ARG A 348 -5.32 24.53 19.53
C ARG A 348 -4.10 23.70 19.11
N LYS A 349 -3.09 23.56 19.97
CA LYS A 349 -1.93 22.70 19.72
C LYS A 349 -2.33 21.23 19.58
N PHE A 350 -3.20 20.73 20.45
CA PHE A 350 -3.71 19.36 20.39
C PHE A 350 -4.51 19.10 19.10
N GLU A 351 -5.38 20.04 18.71
CA GLU A 351 -6.13 19.96 17.45
C GLU A 351 -5.18 19.97 16.24
N GLY A 352 -4.12 20.77 16.26
CA GLY A 352 -3.07 20.78 15.23
C GLY A 352 -2.27 19.47 15.16
N VAL A 353 -1.90 18.88 16.31
CA VAL A 353 -1.25 17.56 16.34
C VAL A 353 -2.21 16.48 15.86
N ARG A 354 -3.49 16.54 16.23
CA ARG A 354 -4.52 15.60 15.79
C ARG A 354 -4.76 15.65 14.29
N SER A 355 -4.82 16.84 13.69
CA SER A 355 -4.97 16.99 12.24
C SER A 355 -3.72 16.47 11.51
N ARG A 356 -2.52 16.81 11.97
CA ARG A 356 -1.27 16.28 11.42
C ARG A 356 -1.21 14.76 11.51
N ASN A 357 -1.57 14.18 12.65
CA ASN A 357 -1.57 12.72 12.83
C ASN A 357 -2.57 12.04 11.89
N LYS A 358 -3.74 12.66 11.65
CA LYS A 358 -4.73 12.16 10.68
C LYS A 358 -4.15 12.15 9.26
N VAL A 359 -3.50 13.24 8.84
CA VAL A 359 -2.85 13.34 7.51
C VAL A 359 -1.73 12.32 7.37
N LEU A 360 -0.81 12.24 8.34
CA LEU A 360 0.27 11.25 8.33
C LEU A 360 -0.28 9.81 8.31
N SER A 361 -1.37 9.54 9.03
CA SER A 361 -2.02 8.22 9.00
C SER A 361 -2.60 7.89 7.63
N SER A 362 -3.18 8.88 6.93
CA SER A 362 -3.64 8.67 5.54
C SER A 362 -2.48 8.46 4.58
N GLU A 363 -1.39 9.23 4.69
CA GLU A 363 -0.18 9.05 3.87
C GLU A 363 0.42 7.66 4.05
N VAL A 364 0.55 7.19 5.30
CA VAL A 364 1.03 5.84 5.60
C VAL A 364 0.13 4.77 4.99
N LYS A 365 -1.20 4.96 4.99
CA LYS A 365 -2.13 4.02 4.34
C LYS A 365 -1.93 4.01 2.82
N THR A 366 -1.79 5.18 2.20
CA THR A 366 -1.54 5.29 0.76
C THR A 366 -0.21 4.66 0.37
N LEU A 367 0.87 4.94 1.12
CA LEU A 367 2.19 4.35 0.89
C LEU A 367 2.18 2.83 1.05
N ARG A 368 1.46 2.29 2.04
CA ARG A 368 1.27 0.83 2.18
C ARG A 368 0.51 0.25 0.98
N GLY A 369 -0.51 0.95 0.48
CA GLY A 369 -1.22 0.57 -0.74
C GLY A 369 -0.28 0.50 -1.95
N GLN A 370 0.55 1.53 -2.14
CA GLN A 370 1.56 1.59 -3.21
C GLN A 370 2.63 0.49 -3.06
N MET A 371 3.09 0.20 -1.84
CA MET A 371 3.99 -0.92 -1.60
C MET A 371 3.32 -2.27 -1.91
N GLY A 372 2.04 -2.42 -1.58
CA GLY A 372 1.25 -3.61 -1.89
C GLY A 372 1.18 -3.87 -3.40
N THR A 373 0.87 -2.84 -4.19
CA THR A 373 0.81 -2.96 -5.65
C THR A 373 2.18 -3.24 -6.27
N LEU A 374 3.26 -2.65 -5.74
CA LEU A 374 4.62 -2.98 -6.17
C LEU A 374 5.01 -4.42 -5.82
N ALA A 375 4.63 -4.91 -4.64
CA ALA A 375 4.87 -6.29 -4.24
C ALA A 375 4.09 -7.28 -5.11
N GLU A 376 2.84 -6.94 -5.46
CA GLU A 376 2.06 -7.72 -6.43
C GLU A 376 2.72 -7.73 -7.80
N LYS A 377 3.18 -6.60 -8.33
CA LYS A 377 3.94 -6.57 -9.59
C LYS A 377 5.18 -7.47 -9.54
N GLY A 378 5.95 -7.40 -8.46
CA GLY A 378 7.09 -8.28 -8.25
C GLY A 378 6.73 -9.77 -8.28
N ARG A 379 5.57 -10.16 -7.71
CA ARG A 379 5.08 -11.54 -7.81
C ARG A 379 4.73 -11.94 -9.24
N HIS A 380 4.08 -11.07 -10.01
CA HIS A 380 3.78 -11.35 -11.41
C HIS A 380 5.07 -11.45 -12.25
N ASP A 381 6.08 -10.63 -11.95
CA ASP A 381 7.39 -10.71 -12.58
C ASP A 381 8.09 -12.04 -12.23
N ASP A 382 8.04 -12.48 -10.98
CA ASP A 382 8.56 -13.79 -10.53
C ASP A 382 7.84 -14.95 -11.24
N GLU A 383 6.51 -14.90 -11.34
CA GLU A 383 5.70 -15.90 -12.08
C GLU A 383 6.08 -15.95 -13.57
N LEU A 384 6.33 -14.79 -14.18
CA LEU A 384 6.80 -14.70 -15.55
C LEU A 384 8.20 -15.31 -15.72
N VAL A 385 9.11 -15.02 -14.78
CA VAL A 385 10.46 -15.60 -14.77
C VAL A 385 10.39 -17.12 -14.64
N ASP A 386 9.57 -17.64 -13.74
CA ASP A 386 9.38 -19.09 -13.57
C ASP A 386 8.82 -19.75 -14.84
N ALA A 387 7.83 -19.12 -15.49
CA ALA A 387 7.29 -19.60 -16.75
C ALA A 387 8.36 -19.65 -17.87
N LEU A 388 9.18 -18.60 -17.98
CA LEU A 388 10.28 -18.55 -18.95
C LEU A 388 11.38 -19.58 -18.63
N MET A 389 11.70 -19.80 -17.36
CA MET A 389 12.65 -20.83 -16.93
C MET A 389 12.14 -22.23 -17.27
N GLU A 390 10.86 -22.50 -17.07
CA GLU A 390 10.26 -23.79 -17.43
C GLU A 390 10.27 -24.01 -18.96
N GLN A 391 9.97 -22.98 -19.75
CA GLN A 391 10.10 -23.05 -21.22
C GLN A 391 11.55 -23.32 -21.65
N LEU A 392 12.55 -22.65 -21.04
CA LEU A 392 13.97 -22.92 -21.33
C LEU A 392 14.35 -24.35 -20.98
N LYS A 393 13.86 -24.87 -19.86
CA LYS A 393 14.10 -26.25 -19.43
C LYS A 393 13.49 -27.26 -20.41
N GLN A 394 12.26 -27.03 -20.88
CA GLN A 394 11.61 -27.85 -21.90
C GLN A 394 12.40 -27.83 -23.23
N LEU A 395 12.88 -26.66 -23.65
CA LEU A 395 13.73 -26.54 -24.85
C LEU A 395 15.06 -27.28 -24.68
N GLN A 396 15.70 -27.20 -23.51
CA GLN A 396 16.91 -27.98 -23.24
C GLN A 396 16.64 -29.50 -23.25
N GLU A 397 15.50 -29.94 -22.74
CA GLU A 397 15.13 -31.36 -22.71
C GLU A 397 14.81 -31.91 -24.10
N THR A 398 14.12 -31.12 -24.94
CA THR A 398 13.90 -31.45 -26.35
C THR A 398 15.20 -31.49 -27.15
N LEU A 399 16.13 -30.56 -26.92
CA LEU A 399 17.47 -30.61 -27.55
C LEU A 399 18.26 -31.84 -27.10
N ARG A 400 18.22 -32.20 -25.80
CA ARG A 400 18.85 -33.43 -25.31
C ARG A 400 18.25 -34.69 -25.93
N SER A 401 16.92 -34.75 -26.07
CA SER A 401 16.25 -35.91 -26.65
C SER A 401 16.55 -36.05 -28.15
N LEU A 402 16.59 -34.93 -28.89
CA LEU A 402 17.01 -34.91 -30.29
C LEU A 402 18.47 -35.35 -30.46
N SER A 403 19.39 -34.83 -29.63
CA SER A 403 20.80 -35.25 -29.63
C SER A 403 20.94 -36.76 -29.37
N LEU A 404 20.21 -37.29 -28.38
CA LEU A 404 20.22 -38.73 -28.08
C LEU A 404 19.63 -39.56 -29.24
N GLN A 405 18.61 -39.04 -29.92
CA GLN A 405 18.02 -39.68 -31.08
C GLN A 405 18.99 -39.67 -32.28
N GLU A 406 19.68 -38.58 -32.53
CA GLU A 406 20.73 -38.46 -33.55
C GLU A 406 21.87 -39.45 -33.28
N GLU A 407 22.36 -39.55 -32.04
CA GLU A 407 23.38 -40.53 -31.65
C GLU A 407 22.93 -41.97 -31.91
N LYS A 408 21.69 -42.31 -31.56
CA LYS A 408 21.10 -43.64 -31.84
C LYS A 408 20.98 -43.92 -33.33
N MET A 409 20.56 -42.93 -34.13
CA MET A 409 20.51 -43.06 -35.59
C MET A 409 21.92 -43.24 -36.17
N HIS A 410 22.90 -42.44 -35.74
CA HIS A 410 24.29 -42.57 -36.17
C HIS A 410 24.89 -43.92 -35.78
N ALA A 411 24.65 -44.41 -34.56
CA ALA A 411 25.12 -45.72 -34.13
C ALA A 411 24.49 -46.85 -34.97
N SER A 412 23.18 -46.75 -35.24
CA SER A 412 22.46 -47.70 -36.09
C SER A 412 22.99 -47.68 -37.53
N GLN A 413 23.22 -46.50 -38.09
CA GLN A 413 23.79 -46.31 -39.42
C GLN A 413 25.20 -46.89 -39.50
N ARG A 414 26.09 -46.59 -38.53
CA ARG A 414 27.45 -47.16 -38.50
C ARG A 414 27.45 -48.69 -38.42
N CYS A 415 26.52 -49.28 -37.66
CA CYS A 415 26.36 -50.73 -37.58
C CYS A 415 25.91 -51.32 -38.94
N GLN A 416 24.96 -50.67 -39.61
CA GLN A 416 24.53 -51.05 -40.96
C GLN A 416 25.68 -50.92 -41.97
N ASP A 417 26.42 -49.80 -41.94
CA ASP A 417 27.56 -49.56 -42.82
C ASP A 417 28.68 -50.59 -42.58
N GLN A 418 28.99 -50.92 -41.32
CA GLN A 418 29.94 -52.00 -40.99
C GLN A 418 29.49 -53.35 -41.52
N LYS A 419 28.19 -53.67 -41.37
CA LYS A 419 27.63 -54.93 -41.87
C LYS A 419 27.73 -54.99 -43.39
N ALA A 420 27.30 -53.94 -44.09
CA ALA A 420 27.41 -53.80 -45.54
C ALA A 420 28.87 -53.88 -46.02
N HIS A 421 29.80 -53.26 -45.29
CA HIS A 421 31.23 -53.35 -45.60
C HIS A 421 31.75 -54.79 -45.45
N SER A 422 31.37 -55.50 -44.38
CA SER A 422 31.76 -56.90 -44.17
C SER A 422 31.18 -57.83 -45.25
N GLU A 423 29.95 -57.58 -45.71
CA GLU A 423 29.32 -58.31 -46.81
C GLU A 423 29.99 -58.01 -48.15
N ALA A 424 30.34 -56.75 -48.41
CA ALA A 424 31.09 -56.32 -49.60
C ALA A 424 32.52 -56.90 -49.64
N GLN A 425 33.20 -57.00 -48.49
CA GLN A 425 34.51 -57.67 -48.40
C GLN A 425 34.39 -59.16 -48.70
N ARG A 426 33.37 -59.85 -48.17
CA ARG A 426 33.11 -61.26 -48.48
C ARG A 426 32.83 -61.46 -49.97
N SER A 427 31.95 -60.66 -50.57
CA SER A 427 31.66 -60.75 -52.00
C SER A 427 32.88 -60.42 -52.86
N SER A 428 33.67 -59.41 -52.48
CA SER A 428 34.93 -59.08 -53.15
C SER A 428 35.94 -60.23 -53.09
N SER A 429 36.09 -60.89 -51.93
CA SER A 429 36.96 -62.07 -51.79
C SER A 429 36.50 -63.24 -52.65
N LEU A 430 35.18 -63.48 -52.72
CA LEU A 430 34.59 -64.52 -53.55
C LEU A 430 34.78 -64.22 -55.05
N VAL A 431 34.58 -62.96 -55.45
CA VAL A 431 34.81 -62.51 -56.82
C VAL A 431 36.28 -62.69 -57.20
N ALA A 432 37.22 -62.33 -56.33
CA ALA A 432 38.65 -62.53 -56.57
C ALA A 432 38.99 -64.02 -56.73
N GLN A 433 38.39 -64.90 -55.91
CA GLN A 433 38.57 -66.35 -56.02
C GLN A 433 37.99 -66.89 -57.34
N LEU A 434 36.80 -66.44 -57.74
CA LEU A 434 36.19 -66.81 -59.03
C LEU A 434 37.02 -66.31 -60.21
N GLN A 435 37.53 -65.07 -60.15
CA GLN A 435 38.43 -64.51 -61.18
C GLN A 435 39.72 -65.31 -61.30
N ALA A 436 40.32 -65.74 -60.18
CA ALA A 436 41.51 -66.59 -60.19
C ALA A 436 41.25 -67.95 -60.85
N MET A 437 40.12 -68.61 -60.53
CA MET A 437 39.72 -69.86 -61.18
C MET A 437 39.45 -69.66 -62.68
N VAL A 438 38.82 -68.55 -63.07
CA VAL A 438 38.60 -68.23 -64.49
C VAL A 438 39.94 -68.03 -65.20
N ALA A 439 40.86 -67.27 -64.63
CA ALA A 439 42.20 -67.07 -65.19
C ALA A 439 42.99 -68.39 -65.33
N GLU A 440 42.89 -69.29 -64.33
CA GLU A 440 43.49 -70.64 -64.41
C GLU A 440 42.88 -71.47 -65.55
N ARG A 441 41.55 -71.44 -65.67
CA ARG A 441 40.84 -72.13 -66.76
C ARG A 441 41.18 -71.53 -68.12
N GLU A 442 41.23 -70.21 -68.24
CA GLU A 442 41.63 -69.51 -69.46
C GLU A 442 43.07 -69.84 -69.86
N ALA A 443 44.01 -69.86 -68.91
CA ALA A 443 45.39 -70.28 -69.16
C ALA A 443 45.46 -71.73 -69.66
N LYS A 444 44.65 -72.63 -69.07
CA LYS A 444 44.56 -74.02 -69.51
C LYS A 444 43.94 -74.16 -70.90
N VAL A 445 42.92 -73.36 -71.21
CA VAL A 445 42.35 -73.27 -72.56
C VAL A 445 43.42 -72.80 -73.54
N GLN A 446 44.17 -71.74 -73.23
CA GLN A 446 45.27 -71.27 -74.09
C GLN A 446 46.35 -72.34 -74.30
N GLN A 447 46.69 -73.11 -73.27
CA GLN A 447 47.63 -74.23 -73.39
C GLN A 447 47.08 -75.31 -74.32
N LEU A 448 45.83 -75.74 -74.13
CA LEU A 448 45.18 -76.72 -74.99
C LEU A 448 45.04 -76.20 -76.43
N GLU A 449 44.75 -74.92 -76.64
CA GLU A 449 44.72 -74.30 -77.96
C GLU A 449 46.10 -74.33 -78.63
N LEU A 450 47.19 -74.09 -77.88
CA LEU A 450 48.56 -74.23 -78.40
C LEU A 450 48.88 -75.69 -78.75
N GLU A 451 48.49 -76.64 -77.91
CA GLU A 451 48.64 -78.09 -78.19
C GLU A 451 47.85 -78.49 -79.44
N ILE A 452 46.60 -78.05 -79.59
CA ILE A 452 45.79 -78.28 -80.80
C ILE A 452 46.44 -77.64 -82.03
N ARG A 453 46.97 -76.42 -81.93
CA ARG A 453 47.70 -75.78 -83.03
C ARG A 453 48.96 -76.56 -83.39
N GLN A 454 49.72 -77.05 -82.42
CA GLN A 454 50.91 -77.89 -82.64
C GLN A 454 50.55 -79.22 -83.29
N LEU A 455 49.50 -79.90 -82.81
CA LEU A 455 48.97 -81.12 -83.42
C LEU A 455 48.42 -80.86 -84.83
N GLY A 456 47.77 -79.73 -85.07
CA GLY A 456 47.31 -79.31 -86.40
C GLY A 456 48.48 -79.06 -87.36
N MET A 457 49.56 -78.45 -86.89
CA MET A 457 50.81 -78.28 -87.65
C MET A 457 51.48 -79.63 -87.93
N GLN A 458 51.51 -80.55 -86.97
CA GLN A 458 52.00 -81.93 -87.16
C GLN A 458 51.12 -82.73 -88.13
N TYR A 459 49.80 -82.57 -88.07
CA TYR A 459 48.85 -83.22 -88.99
C TYR A 459 48.95 -82.67 -90.43
N LEU A 460 49.23 -81.37 -90.59
CA LEU A 460 49.56 -80.76 -91.89
C LEU A 460 50.93 -81.21 -92.42
N GLN A 461 51.84 -81.62 -91.54
CA GLN A 461 53.17 -82.15 -91.89
C GLN A 461 53.13 -83.66 -92.25
N ASP A 462 52.19 -84.43 -91.67
CA ASP A 462 51.99 -85.86 -91.96
C ASP A 462 51.02 -86.16 -93.12
N LYS A 463 50.17 -85.21 -93.54
CA LYS A 463 49.34 -85.35 -94.75
C LYS A 463 49.97 -84.70 -96.00
N GLY A 464 51.18 -85.13 -96.31
CA GLY A 464 51.76 -85.01 -97.65
C GLY A 464 51.32 -86.15 -98.57
N ALA A 465 50.03 -86.31 -98.89
CA ALA A 465 49.58 -87.04 -100.09
C ALA A 465 48.06 -86.97 -100.33
N SER A 466 47.72 -86.41 -101.50
CA SER A 466 46.61 -86.76 -102.37
C SER A 466 45.19 -86.22 -102.10
N THR A 467 44.83 -85.33 -103.04
CA THR A 467 43.55 -85.20 -103.77
C THR A 467 42.27 -84.80 -103.04
N GLY A 468 41.80 -83.60 -103.43
CA GLY A 468 40.54 -83.50 -104.18
C GLY A 468 39.31 -83.00 -103.41
N PRO A 469 38.34 -82.41 -104.13
CA PRO A 469 37.56 -81.25 -103.67
C PRO A 469 36.13 -81.61 -103.19
N SER A 470 35.52 -80.72 -102.41
CA SER A 470 34.09 -80.28 -102.47
C SER A 470 33.62 -79.70 -101.13
N GLY A 471 32.73 -78.69 -101.18
CA GLY A 471 31.92 -78.25 -100.02
C GLY A 471 30.88 -79.32 -99.60
N PRO A 472 29.84 -79.02 -98.78
CA PRO A 472 29.24 -77.72 -98.48
C PRO A 472 28.76 -77.49 -97.00
N GLU A 473 28.15 -76.33 -96.76
CA GLU A 473 26.92 -76.11 -95.94
C GLU A 473 26.91 -75.94 -94.38
N VAL A 474 26.02 -75.01 -93.98
CA VAL A 474 25.18 -74.82 -92.76
C VAL A 474 25.69 -74.07 -91.50
N GLN A 475 24.77 -73.19 -91.06
CA GLN A 475 24.63 -72.26 -89.93
C GLN A 475 24.68 -72.89 -88.52
N HIS A 476 25.14 -72.12 -87.50
CA HIS A 476 24.32 -71.66 -86.36
C HIS A 476 25.11 -70.79 -85.33
N LEU A 477 24.51 -69.63 -85.00
CA LEU A 477 24.41 -68.88 -83.72
C LEU A 477 25.60 -68.69 -82.73
N ARG A 478 25.89 -67.38 -82.48
CA ARG A 478 26.09 -66.60 -81.21
C ARG A 478 26.76 -67.27 -79.98
N PRO A 479 27.59 -66.53 -79.20
CA PRO A 479 27.17 -65.32 -78.44
C PRO A 479 28.21 -64.16 -78.49
N GLY A 480 27.80 -62.90 -78.37
CA GLY A 480 27.67 -62.21 -77.07
C GLY A 480 28.95 -61.41 -76.76
N SER A 481 29.00 -60.13 -77.15
CA SER A 481 30.06 -59.22 -76.69
C SER A 481 29.47 -57.85 -76.42
N ALA A 482 29.35 -57.54 -75.14
CA ALA A 482 29.02 -56.22 -74.65
C ALA A 482 30.31 -55.40 -74.58
N ARG A 483 30.31 -54.24 -75.24
CA ARG A 483 31.31 -53.20 -75.05
C ARG A 483 30.55 -51.90 -74.76
N SER A 484 30.81 -51.33 -73.58
CA SER A 484 30.61 -49.91 -73.23
C SER A 484 31.30 -49.00 -74.27
N PRO A 485 31.14 -47.65 -74.30
CA PRO A 485 30.73 -46.76 -73.21
C PRO A 485 29.90 -45.52 -73.61
N GLY A 486 29.49 -44.76 -72.58
CA GLY A 486 29.74 -43.32 -72.56
C GLY A 486 28.76 -42.37 -73.28
N SER A 487 28.34 -41.39 -72.48
CA SER A 487 28.28 -39.96 -72.84
C SER A 487 26.92 -39.36 -73.16
N SER A 488 26.53 -38.50 -72.22
CA SER A 488 26.10 -37.12 -72.44
C SER A 488 24.68 -36.81 -72.91
N GLY A 489 24.02 -36.04 -72.05
CA GLY A 489 23.26 -34.85 -72.44
C GLY A 489 21.78 -35.12 -72.73
N LYS A 490 20.85 -34.74 -71.85
CA LYS A 490 20.34 -33.38 -71.56
C LYS A 490 19.18 -32.97 -72.49
N HIS A 491 18.07 -32.61 -71.82
CA HIS A 491 16.92 -31.80 -72.26
C HIS A 491 15.98 -32.48 -73.25
N ALA A 492 14.66 -32.38 -73.20
CA ALA A 492 13.70 -31.68 -72.34
C ALA A 492 12.30 -32.24 -72.67
N SER A 493 11.30 -31.82 -71.88
CA SER A 493 9.85 -31.82 -72.20
C SER A 493 9.20 -33.21 -72.26
N GLN A 494 7.96 -33.45 -71.82
CA GLN A 494 6.82 -32.59 -71.57
C GLN A 494 5.81 -33.42 -70.76
N LEU A 495 5.01 -32.77 -69.92
CA LEU A 495 3.61 -33.06 -69.53
C LEU A 495 3.09 -34.48 -69.85
N GLY A 496 2.51 -35.27 -68.95
CA GLY A 496 1.85 -35.04 -67.68
C GLY A 496 0.81 -36.15 -67.47
N SER A 497 0.17 -36.15 -66.30
CA SER A 497 -1.10 -36.81 -65.98
C SER A 497 -1.10 -38.26 -65.46
N SER A 498 -1.52 -38.32 -64.19
CA SER A 498 -2.48 -39.28 -63.58
C SER A 498 -1.98 -40.56 -62.86
N ARG A 499 -2.05 -40.44 -61.52
CA ARG A 499 -2.59 -41.36 -60.48
C ARG A 499 -2.39 -42.88 -60.60
N ALA A 500 -1.82 -43.48 -59.54
CA ALA A 500 -2.52 -44.41 -58.63
C ALA A 500 -1.69 -44.85 -57.38
N VAL A 501 -2.22 -44.52 -56.19
CA VAL A 501 -2.40 -45.27 -54.90
C VAL A 501 -1.33 -46.22 -54.29
N SER A 502 -1.04 -46.05 -52.98
CA SER A 502 -1.00 -47.09 -51.87
C SER A 502 -0.49 -46.42 -50.56
N SER A 503 -0.83 -46.74 -49.31
CA SER A 503 -1.91 -47.47 -48.62
C SER A 503 -1.74 -47.30 -47.09
N LEU A 504 -2.14 -46.15 -46.51
CA LEU A 504 -2.55 -46.04 -45.09
C LEU A 504 -3.20 -44.66 -44.89
N GLY A 505 -4.53 -44.62 -44.91
CA GLY A 505 -5.29 -43.38 -44.91
C GLY A 505 -5.21 -42.62 -43.59
N HIS A 506 -4.95 -41.32 -43.67
CA HIS A 506 -5.68 -40.22 -43.02
C HIS A 506 -5.34 -38.91 -43.74
N THR A 507 -6.32 -38.01 -43.81
CA THR A 507 -6.30 -36.71 -44.49
C THR A 507 -5.44 -35.68 -43.76
N LEU A 508 -4.43 -35.12 -44.42
CA LEU A 508 -3.77 -33.88 -44.00
C LEU A 508 -4.55 -32.69 -44.57
N VAL A 509 -5.13 -31.89 -43.66
CA VAL A 509 -5.63 -30.55 -43.94
C VAL A 509 -4.47 -29.56 -43.78
N GLU A 510 -4.37 -28.66 -44.75
CA GLU A 510 -3.36 -27.62 -44.92
C GLU A 510 -3.62 -26.44 -43.97
N SER A 511 -2.60 -25.95 -43.27
CA SER A 511 -2.63 -24.63 -42.62
C SER A 511 -1.22 -24.04 -42.46
N ALA A 512 -0.99 -23.01 -43.28
CA ALA A 512 -0.14 -21.83 -43.17
C ALA A 512 1.07 -21.81 -42.20
N LEU A 513 2.24 -21.69 -42.85
CA LEU A 513 3.30 -20.69 -42.62
C LEU A 513 3.66 -20.36 -41.16
N THR A 514 4.75 -20.99 -40.70
CA THR A 514 5.67 -20.39 -39.72
C THR A 514 7.07 -20.39 -40.31
N ARG A 515 7.56 -19.21 -40.63
CA ARG A 515 8.99 -18.89 -40.59
C ARG A 515 9.09 -17.46 -40.05
N PRO A 516 10.06 -17.19 -39.18
CA PRO A 516 11.09 -16.29 -39.68
C PRO A 516 12.51 -16.68 -39.29
N SER A 517 13.39 -16.42 -40.24
CA SER A 517 14.83 -16.33 -40.12
C SER A 517 15.27 -15.05 -39.40
N LEU A 518 16.41 -15.17 -38.73
CA LEU A 518 17.19 -14.13 -38.07
C LEU A 518 17.61 -12.99 -39.02
N SER A 519 17.68 -11.76 -38.50
CA SER A 519 18.64 -10.74 -38.95
C SER A 519 19.00 -9.76 -37.82
N ALA A 520 20.22 -9.25 -37.90
CA ALA A 520 21.06 -8.61 -36.89
C ALA A 520 20.70 -7.11 -36.63
N PRO A 521 21.41 -6.40 -35.71
CA PRO A 521 20.93 -5.20 -35.04
C PRO A 521 21.36 -3.90 -35.74
N GLN A 522 20.43 -2.98 -36.03
CA GLN A 522 20.70 -1.55 -36.21
C GLN A 522 19.46 -0.68 -35.89
N GLY A 523 19.68 0.40 -35.13
CA GLY A 523 19.12 1.74 -35.37
C GLY A 523 17.63 2.01 -35.10
N THR A 524 17.36 2.73 -34.00
CA THR A 524 16.39 3.86 -33.85
C THR A 524 15.08 3.86 -34.66
N THR A 525 13.93 3.62 -34.00
CA THR A 525 12.76 4.54 -33.82
C THR A 525 11.52 3.77 -33.30
N PRO A 526 10.62 4.40 -32.53
CA PRO A 526 9.54 3.70 -31.80
C PRO A 526 8.35 3.42 -32.73
N ARG A 527 7.95 2.15 -32.84
CA ARG A 527 6.79 1.73 -33.63
C ARG A 527 5.58 1.57 -32.70
N PHE A 528 4.64 2.50 -32.87
CA PHE A 528 3.19 2.45 -32.65
C PHE A 528 2.62 1.35 -31.74
N SER A 529 1.99 1.80 -30.65
CA SER A 529 1.09 1.03 -29.79
C SER A 529 -0.05 0.38 -30.61
N ASP A 530 -0.47 -0.79 -30.16
CA ASP A 530 -1.55 -1.59 -30.74
C ASP A 530 -2.82 -0.71 -30.95
N PRO A 531 -3.49 -0.73 -32.12
CA PRO A 531 -4.67 0.12 -32.38
C PRO A 531 -5.77 -0.03 -31.32
N MET A 532 -5.90 -1.23 -30.73
CA MET A 532 -6.86 -1.52 -29.67
C MET A 532 -6.50 -0.86 -28.33
N GLU A 533 -5.21 -0.75 -28.00
CA GLU A 533 -4.76 -0.01 -26.82
C GLU A 533 -4.91 1.50 -27.03
N GLN A 534 -4.66 1.99 -28.25
CA GLN A 534 -4.81 3.41 -28.58
C GLN A 534 -6.27 3.87 -28.48
N GLU A 535 -7.23 3.04 -28.90
CA GLU A 535 -8.66 3.29 -28.70
C GLU A 535 -9.05 3.30 -27.22
N GLY A 536 -8.48 2.40 -26.41
CA GLY A 536 -8.68 2.37 -24.96
C GLY A 536 -8.19 3.65 -24.27
N TRP A 537 -6.99 4.12 -24.62
CA TRP A 537 -6.45 5.39 -24.10
C TRP A 537 -7.27 6.60 -24.55
N GLN A 538 -7.76 6.62 -25.80
CA GLN A 538 -8.63 7.70 -26.27
C GLN A 538 -9.98 7.72 -25.55
N ALA A 539 -10.57 6.56 -25.27
CA ALA A 539 -11.81 6.45 -24.49
C ALA A 539 -11.62 6.95 -23.06
N GLN A 540 -10.50 6.57 -22.41
CA GLN A 540 -10.20 7.00 -21.05
C GLN A 540 -9.89 8.51 -20.96
N VAL A 541 -9.24 9.08 -21.98
CA VAL A 541 -9.04 10.53 -22.09
C VAL A 541 -10.37 11.26 -22.32
N ALA A 542 -11.29 10.69 -23.11
CA ALA A 542 -12.62 11.27 -23.32
C ALA A 542 -13.47 11.24 -22.04
N GLU A 543 -13.43 10.14 -21.29
CA GLU A 543 -14.15 9.99 -20.02
C GLU A 543 -13.62 10.96 -18.96
N THR A 544 -12.31 11.05 -18.79
CA THR A 544 -11.69 11.99 -17.83
C THR A 544 -11.98 13.44 -18.21
N LYS A 545 -12.00 13.77 -19.50
CA LYS A 545 -12.38 15.11 -19.98
C LYS A 545 -13.85 15.43 -19.70
N ALA A 546 -14.77 14.47 -19.89
CA ALA A 546 -16.18 14.65 -19.59
C ALA A 546 -16.43 14.84 -18.08
N LEU A 547 -15.74 14.05 -17.24
CA LEU A 547 -15.80 14.20 -15.78
C LEU A 547 -15.29 15.59 -15.33
N TRP A 548 -14.18 16.04 -15.91
CA TRP A 548 -13.65 17.36 -15.60
C TRP A 548 -14.64 18.47 -15.98
N GLN A 549 -15.24 18.41 -17.18
CA GLN A 549 -16.26 19.37 -17.60
C GLN A 549 -17.50 19.37 -16.69
N ALA A 550 -17.96 18.20 -16.25
CA ALA A 550 -19.08 18.12 -15.30
C ALA A 550 -18.72 18.77 -13.95
N THR A 551 -17.50 18.57 -13.46
CA THR A 551 -17.05 19.21 -12.22
C THR A 551 -16.90 20.72 -12.34
N GLU A 552 -16.54 21.25 -13.53
CA GLU A 552 -16.51 22.69 -13.76
C GLU A 552 -17.90 23.31 -13.69
N VAL A 553 -18.90 22.67 -14.31
CA VAL A 553 -20.29 23.15 -14.27
C VAL A 553 -20.84 23.17 -12.84
N GLU A 554 -20.55 22.14 -12.04
CA GLU A 554 -20.97 22.10 -10.63
C GLU A 554 -20.24 23.14 -9.78
N ARG A 555 -18.94 23.37 -10.03
CA ARG A 555 -18.17 24.45 -9.38
C ARG A 555 -18.79 25.82 -9.69
N ASP A 556 -19.12 26.07 -10.95
CA ASP A 556 -19.67 27.36 -11.39
C ASP A 556 -21.08 27.57 -10.79
N ARG A 557 -21.90 26.52 -10.73
CA ARG A 557 -23.20 26.54 -10.05
C ARG A 557 -23.08 26.82 -8.55
N LEU A 558 -22.08 26.23 -7.88
CA LEU A 558 -21.80 26.52 -6.47
C LEU A 558 -21.33 27.97 -6.27
N ALA A 559 -20.51 28.49 -7.19
CA ALA A 559 -20.10 29.89 -7.16
C ALA A 559 -21.32 30.82 -7.31
N GLU A 560 -22.25 30.52 -8.21
CA GLU A 560 -23.52 31.26 -8.32
C GLU A 560 -24.31 31.23 -7.00
N PHE A 561 -24.45 30.07 -6.35
CA PHE A 561 -25.11 29.98 -5.05
C PHE A 561 -24.43 30.85 -3.98
N VAL A 562 -23.09 30.86 -3.94
CA VAL A 562 -22.34 31.72 -3.02
C VAL A 562 -22.64 33.20 -3.30
N THR A 563 -22.68 33.62 -4.57
CA THR A 563 -23.01 35.01 -4.91
C THR A 563 -24.45 35.39 -4.51
N VAL A 564 -25.42 34.48 -4.66
CA VAL A 564 -26.81 34.71 -4.24
C VAL A 564 -26.91 34.83 -2.72
N LEU A 565 -26.19 33.99 -1.97
CA LEU A 565 -26.14 34.06 -0.51
C LEU A 565 -25.50 35.36 -0.02
N GLN A 566 -24.39 35.79 -0.63
CA GLN A 566 -23.73 37.06 -0.33
C GLN A 566 -24.62 38.27 -0.61
N LYS A 567 -25.36 38.27 -1.73
CA LYS A 567 -26.34 39.32 -2.03
C LYS A 567 -27.49 39.35 -1.02
N ARG A 568 -28.00 38.19 -0.59
CA ARG A 568 -29.04 38.12 0.44
C ARG A 568 -28.56 38.61 1.80
N SER A 569 -27.31 38.32 2.18
CA SER A 569 -26.72 38.85 3.41
C SER A 569 -26.46 40.37 3.38
N ALA A 570 -26.35 40.97 2.19
CA ALA A 570 -26.17 42.42 2.04
C ALA A 570 -27.49 43.21 2.00
N CYS A 571 -28.63 42.53 1.81
CA CYS A 571 -29.98 43.14 1.82
C CYS A 571 -30.73 42.96 3.15
N LEU A 572 -30.16 42.22 4.10
CA LEU A 572 -30.55 42.16 5.50
C LEU A 572 -29.68 43.12 6.29
#